data_AF-A0A1U7D5Y5-F1
#
_entry.id   AF-A0A1U7D5Y5-F1
#
_cell.length_a   1.000
_cell.length_b   1.000
_cell.length_c   1.000
_cell.angle_alpha   90.00
_cell.angle_beta   90.00
_cell.angle_gamma   90.00
#
_symmetry.space_group_name_H-M   'P 1'
#
loop_
_entity.id
_entity.type
_entity.pdbx_description
1 polymer ?
#
loop_
_entity_poly.entity_id
_entity_poly.type
_entity_poly.pdbx_seq_one_letter_code
_entity_poly.pdbx_strand_id
1 'polypeptide(L)'
;MTRLIALTITAAFASVAAFAASDAMTTDAPEVIEIEVSADELASCQEGLREAAEIPAVTDAGTPIFFDRTEDMPRVACVVTEA
;
A
#
# COMPACT_ATOMS: atom_id res chain seq x y z
N MET A 1 -30.66 -33.62 25.82
CA MET A 1 -30.66 -32.28 26.43
C MET A 1 -29.69 -32.28 27.60
N THR A 2 -28.55 -31.60 27.47
CA THR A 2 -27.93 -30.74 28.50
C THR A 2 -26.68 -30.11 27.92
N ARG A 3 -26.59 -28.80 28.13
CA ARG A 3 -25.65 -27.84 27.54
C ARG A 3 -24.30 -27.95 28.23
N LEU A 4 -23.21 -27.89 27.48
CA LEU A 4 -21.93 -27.37 27.95
C LEU A 4 -21.26 -26.61 26.79
N ILE A 5 -21.64 -25.34 26.64
CA ILE A 5 -20.92 -24.37 25.83
C ILE A 5 -19.82 -23.82 26.73
N ALA A 6 -18.60 -24.28 26.52
CA ALA A 6 -17.43 -23.87 27.29
C ALA A 6 -16.62 -22.84 26.49
N LEU A 7 -16.61 -21.62 27.03
CA LEU A 7 -15.46 -20.72 27.17
C LEU A 7 -14.72 -20.25 25.90
N THR A 8 -15.12 -19.06 25.46
CA THR A 8 -14.26 -17.90 25.17
C THR A 8 -12.75 -18.17 25.07
N ILE A 9 -12.26 -18.34 23.84
CA ILE A 9 -10.85 -18.12 23.51
C ILE A 9 -10.75 -16.70 22.96
N THR A 10 -10.41 -15.75 23.82
CA THR A 10 -9.88 -14.45 23.40
C THR A 10 -8.50 -14.73 22.78
N ALA A 11 -8.48 -15.00 21.48
CA ALA A 11 -7.23 -15.03 20.74
C ALA A 11 -6.69 -13.59 20.73
N ALA A 12 -5.66 -13.38 21.54
CA ALA A 12 -4.86 -12.18 21.54
C ALA A 12 -4.38 -11.94 20.10
N PHE A 13 -4.81 -10.84 19.48
CA PHE A 13 -4.20 -10.35 18.25
C PHE A 13 -2.79 -9.92 18.60
N ALA A 14 -1.84 -10.83 18.38
CA ALA A 14 -0.42 -10.62 18.59
C ALA A 14 0.06 -9.52 17.63
N SER A 15 0.33 -8.34 18.20
CA SER A 15 1.39 -7.41 17.81
C SER A 15 1.86 -7.48 16.34
N VAL A 16 1.19 -6.74 15.46
CA VAL A 16 1.73 -6.32 14.16
C VAL A 16 2.72 -5.19 14.42
N ALA A 17 3.90 -5.52 14.94
CA ALA A 17 4.97 -4.55 15.15
C ALA A 17 6.15 -4.87 14.23
N ALA A 18 6.33 -3.98 13.25
CA ALA A 18 7.60 -3.60 12.65
C ALA A 18 8.39 -4.66 11.87
N PHE A 19 7.89 -5.03 10.68
CA PHE A 19 8.75 -5.44 9.56
C PHE A 19 8.71 -4.35 8.47
N ALA A 20 9.30 -3.19 8.77
CA ALA A 20 9.44 -2.09 7.79
C ALA A 20 10.91 -1.64 7.64
N ALA A 21 11.86 -2.34 8.26
CA ALA A 21 13.25 -1.87 8.39
C ALA A 21 14.32 -2.84 7.85
N SER A 22 13.93 -3.94 7.19
CA SER A 22 14.91 -4.92 6.69
C SER A 22 15.19 -4.83 5.19
N ASP A 23 14.52 -3.94 4.45
CA ASP A 23 14.72 -3.82 2.99
C ASP A 23 15.77 -2.76 2.59
N ALA A 24 16.54 -2.24 3.55
CA ALA A 24 17.55 -1.20 3.30
C ALA A 24 18.80 -1.69 2.52
N MET A 25 18.79 -2.90 1.94
CA MET A 25 19.96 -3.52 1.33
C MET A 25 19.62 -4.36 0.08
N THR A 26 18.91 -3.80 -0.91
CA THR A 26 18.92 -4.35 -2.28
C THR A 26 19.15 -3.27 -3.31
N THR A 27 20.08 -3.57 -4.21
CA THR A 27 20.71 -2.74 -5.24
C THR A 27 19.75 -2.36 -6.39
N ASP A 28 19.74 -1.07 -6.73
CA ASP A 28 19.65 -0.49 -8.09
C ASP A 28 18.54 -1.04 -9.01
N ALA A 29 17.28 -0.88 -8.61
CA ALA A 29 16.15 -0.82 -9.54
C ALA A 29 15.42 0.51 -9.31
N PRO A 30 14.85 1.18 -10.33
CA PRO A 30 13.97 2.31 -10.09
C PRO A 30 12.90 1.86 -9.10
N GLU A 31 12.88 2.46 -7.92
CA GLU A 31 12.08 2.02 -6.79
C GLU A 31 10.60 2.14 -7.17
N VAL A 32 10.03 1.03 -7.63
CA VAL A 32 8.59 0.91 -7.84
C VAL A 32 7.99 0.66 -6.46
N ILE A 33 7.16 1.58 -6.01
CA ILE A 33 6.40 1.42 -4.77
C ILE A 33 5.24 0.47 -5.06
N GLU A 34 5.29 -0.71 -4.48
CA GLU A 34 4.25 -1.73 -4.65
C GLU A 34 3.17 -1.58 -3.59
N ILE A 35 1.92 -1.57 -4.03
CA ILE A 35 0.73 -1.60 -3.18
C ILE A 35 0.11 -2.99 -3.32
N GLU A 36 0.30 -3.82 -2.31
CA GLU A 36 -0.30 -5.14 -2.25
C GLU A 36 -1.80 -5.04 -1.97
N VAL A 37 -2.61 -5.65 -2.84
CA VAL A 37 -4.07 -5.67 -2.73
C VAL A 37 -4.62 -7.06 -3.01
N SER A 38 -5.84 -7.34 -2.55
CA SER A 38 -6.56 -8.55 -2.96
C SER A 38 -6.97 -8.46 -4.43
N ALA A 39 -7.26 -9.61 -5.04
CA ALA A 39 -7.65 -9.69 -6.45
C ALA A 39 -8.92 -8.87 -6.77
N ASP A 40 -9.86 -8.76 -5.82
CA ASP A 40 -11.09 -7.98 -5.99
C ASP A 40 -10.85 -6.46 -5.89
N GLU A 41 -9.80 -6.04 -5.18
CA GLU A 41 -9.46 -4.63 -4.98
C GLU A 41 -8.53 -4.06 -6.08
N LEU A 42 -7.92 -4.92 -6.90
CA LEU A 42 -6.96 -4.51 -7.94
C LEU A 42 -7.53 -3.43 -8.88
N ALA A 43 -8.76 -3.60 -9.35
CA ALA A 43 -9.39 -2.65 -10.26
C ALA A 43 -9.63 -1.28 -9.61
N SER A 44 -10.04 -1.28 -8.33
CA SER A 44 -10.24 -0.07 -7.54
C SER A 44 -8.91 0.66 -7.29
N CYS A 45 -7.86 -0.09 -6.95
CA CYS A 45 -6.52 0.46 -6.74
C CYS A 45 -5.97 1.11 -8.01
N GLN A 46 -6.11 0.44 -9.17
CA GLN A 46 -5.66 0.99 -10.46
C GLN A 46 -6.41 2.27 -10.85
N GLU A 47 -7.72 2.33 -10.62
CA GLU A 47 -8.50 3.53 -10.89
C GLU A 47 -8.09 4.69 -9.97
N GLY A 48 -7.88 4.42 -8.68
CA GLY A 48 -7.41 5.43 -7.73
C GLY A 48 -6.03 5.98 -8.09
N LEU A 49 -5.09 5.14 -8.55
CA LEU A 49 -3.79 5.61 -9.04
C LEU A 49 -3.93 6.47 -10.30
N ARG A 50 -4.88 6.14 -11.18
CA ARG A 50 -5.14 6.91 -12.40
C ARG A 50 -5.69 8.29 -12.08
N GLU A 51 -6.65 8.37 -11.14
CA GLU A 51 -7.18 9.63 -10.62
C GLU A 51 -6.08 10.46 -9.94
N ALA A 52 -5.26 9.84 -9.09
CA ALA A 52 -4.15 10.51 -8.41
C ALA A 52 -3.12 11.09 -9.39
N ALA A 53 -2.86 10.42 -10.53
CA ALA A 53 -1.95 10.90 -11.56
C ALA A 53 -2.45 12.13 -12.33
N GLU A 54 -3.75 12.45 -12.22
CA GLU A 54 -4.37 13.65 -12.78
C GLU A 54 -4.36 14.82 -11.80
N ILE A 55 -4.07 14.57 -10.52
CA ILE A 55 -3.99 15.62 -9.49
C ILE A 55 -2.67 16.40 -9.66
N PRO A 56 -2.72 17.74 -9.79
CA PRO A 56 -1.52 18.53 -9.88
C PRO A 56 -0.79 18.54 -8.55
N ALA A 57 0.52 18.34 -8.60
CA ALA A 57 1.37 18.55 -7.43
C ALA A 57 1.44 20.05 -7.09
N VAL A 58 1.33 20.37 -5.81
CA VAL A 58 1.39 21.74 -5.31
C VAL A 58 2.26 21.80 -4.06
N THR A 59 2.84 22.98 -3.79
CA THR A 59 3.47 23.27 -2.51
C THR A 59 2.42 23.40 -1.40
N ASP A 60 2.86 23.47 -0.15
CA ASP A 60 2.05 23.81 1.02
C ASP A 60 1.35 25.18 0.88
N ALA A 61 1.98 26.12 0.16
CA ALA A 61 1.39 27.41 -0.19
C ALA A 61 0.44 27.35 -1.41
N GLY A 62 0.23 26.18 -2.02
CA GLY A 62 -0.67 25.97 -3.17
C GLY A 62 -0.06 26.34 -4.53
N THR A 63 1.25 26.52 -4.63
CA THR A 63 1.91 26.81 -5.91
C THR A 63 2.12 25.52 -6.70
N PRO A 64 1.73 25.44 -7.99
CA PRO A 64 1.95 24.24 -8.80
C PRO A 64 3.42 23.86 -8.93
N ILE A 65 3.71 22.56 -8.82
CA ILE A 65 5.02 21.97 -9.06
C ILE A 65 4.98 21.25 -10.40
N PHE A 66 5.92 21.59 -11.27
CA PHE A 66 6.11 20.89 -12.54
C PHE A 66 7.16 19.81 -12.35
N PHE A 67 6.72 18.57 -12.26
CA PHE A 67 7.62 17.40 -12.27
C PHE A 67 7.80 16.91 -13.70
N ASP A 68 9.04 16.56 -14.05
CA ASP A 68 9.26 15.73 -15.23
C ASP A 68 8.84 14.30 -14.87
N ARG A 69 7.68 13.87 -15.38
CA ARG A 69 6.95 12.67 -14.92
C ARG A 69 7.76 11.38 -15.02
N THR A 70 8.86 11.39 -15.78
CA THR A 70 9.71 10.22 -16.00
C THR A 70 10.95 10.15 -15.12
N GLU A 71 11.41 11.25 -14.55
CA GLU A 71 12.71 11.31 -13.87
C GLU A 71 12.59 11.62 -12.37
N ASP A 72 11.59 12.41 -11.96
CA ASP A 72 11.43 12.84 -10.56
C ASP A 72 10.34 12.10 -9.78
N MET A 73 9.46 11.36 -10.45
CA MET A 73 8.29 10.74 -9.81
C MET A 73 8.51 9.26 -9.52
N PRO A 74 8.34 8.79 -8.27
CA PRO A 74 8.35 7.36 -7.98
C PRO A 74 7.22 6.67 -8.76
N ARG A 75 7.52 5.49 -9.28
CA ARG A 75 6.55 4.65 -9.99
C ARG A 75 5.76 3.87 -8.95
N VAL A 76 4.44 3.91 -9.00
CA VAL A 76 3.58 3.15 -8.08
C VAL A 76 2.82 2.08 -8.86
N ALA A 77 2.75 0.86 -8.32
CA ALA A 77 2.04 -0.26 -8.95
C ALA A 77 1.18 -1.01 -7.92
N CYS A 78 -0.06 -1.34 -8.29
CA CYS A 78 -0.89 -2.25 -7.52
C CYS A 78 -0.54 -3.70 -7.92
N VAL A 79 -0.19 -4.53 -6.95
CA VAL A 79 0.16 -5.95 -7.15
C VAL A 79 -0.82 -6.83 -6.38
N VAL A 80 -1.21 -7.95 -6.97
CA VAL A 80 -2.09 -8.93 -6.31
C VAL A 80 -1.22 -9.87 -5.49
N THR A 81 -1.55 -10.01 -4.21
CA THR A 81 -0.92 -11.02 -3.34
C THR A 81 -1.86 -12.21 -3.14
N GLU A 82 -1.33 -13.42 -3.27
CA GLU A 82 -2.04 -14.67 -3.00
C GLU A 82 -1.85 -15.00 -1.51
N ALA A 83 -2.81 -14.60 -0.68
CA ALA A 83 -2.82 -14.94 0.75
C ALA A 83 -3.30 -16.38 1.01
#